data_AF-A0A2H4TRV4-F1
#
_entry.id   AF-A0A2H4TRV4-F1
#
_cell.length_a   1.000
_cell.length_b   1.000
_cell.length_c   1.000
_cell.angle_alpha   90.00
_cell.angle_beta   90.00
_cell.angle_gamma   90.00
#
_symmetry.space_group_name_H-M   'P 1'
#
loop_
_entity.id
_entity.type
_entity.pdbx_description
1 polymer ?
#
loop_
_entity_poly.entity_id
_entity_poly.type
_entity_poly.pdbx_seq_one_letter_code
_entity_poly.pdbx_strand_id
1 'polypeptide(L)'
;MHADTATRQHWMSVLAHSQPAELAARLNALNITADYEVIRTAETGLVQIQARMGGTGERFFAGDATLTRAAVRLTDGTLGYSWVLGRDKQHAERCALIDALMQQSRHFQNLSETLIAPLDADRMARIAAR
;
A
#
# COMPACT_ATOMS: atom_id res chain seq x y z
N MET A 1 -14.52 -11.23 -4.98
CA MET A 1 -15.29 -9.98 -5.11
C MET A 1 -14.57 -9.11 -6.12
N HIS A 2 -15.26 -8.32 -6.94
CA HIS A 2 -14.59 -7.32 -7.77
C HIS A 2 -14.77 -5.96 -7.09
N ALA A 3 -13.76 -5.52 -6.34
CA ALA A 3 -13.76 -4.17 -5.78
C ALA A 3 -13.65 -3.15 -6.92
N ASP A 4 -14.41 -2.06 -6.86
CA ASP A 4 -14.26 -0.97 -7.81
C ASP A 4 -12.88 -0.28 -7.63
N THR A 5 -12.50 0.48 -8.67
CA THR A 5 -11.20 1.14 -8.71
C THR A 5 -10.98 2.11 -7.55
N ALA A 6 -11.99 2.86 -7.13
CA ALA A 6 -11.85 3.87 -6.07
C ALA A 6 -11.63 3.19 -4.71
N THR A 7 -12.36 2.11 -4.44
CA THR A 7 -12.18 1.30 -3.22
C THR A 7 -10.76 0.73 -3.14
N ARG A 8 -10.24 0.18 -4.26
CA ARG A 8 -8.86 -0.32 -4.32
C ARG A 8 -7.82 0.79 -4.13
N GLN A 9 -8.00 1.92 -4.79
CA GLN A 9 -7.13 3.08 -4.65
C GLN A 9 -7.06 3.56 -3.20
N HIS A 10 -8.19 3.56 -2.49
CA HIS A 10 -8.26 3.96 -1.09
C HIS A 10 -7.38 3.09 -0.19
N TRP A 11 -7.58 1.76 -0.16
CA TRP A 11 -6.76 0.91 0.72
C TRP A 11 -5.28 0.95 0.33
N MET A 12 -4.95 1.04 -0.97
CA MET A 12 -3.55 1.14 -1.42
C MET A 12 -2.89 2.42 -0.91
N SER A 13 -3.62 3.54 -0.92
CA SER A 13 -3.16 4.81 -0.36
C SER A 13 -2.94 4.73 1.15
N VAL A 14 -3.90 4.15 1.89
CA VAL A 14 -3.79 3.94 3.34
C VAL A 14 -2.55 3.12 3.69
N LEU A 15 -2.33 2.01 2.99
CA LEU A 15 -1.17 1.14 3.18
C LEU A 15 0.14 1.88 2.90
N ALA A 16 0.24 2.58 1.76
CA ALA A 16 1.45 3.30 1.35
C ALA A 16 1.84 4.45 2.30
N HIS A 17 0.89 4.97 3.07
CA HIS A 17 1.11 6.03 4.05
C HIS A 17 1.14 5.56 5.50
N SER A 18 0.93 4.26 5.74
CA SER A 18 1.04 3.67 7.06
C SER A 18 2.49 3.68 7.55
N GLN A 19 2.69 3.76 8.87
CA GLN A 19 4.02 3.58 9.43
C GLN A 19 4.38 2.08 9.35
N PRO A 20 5.56 1.70 8.83
CA PRO A 20 5.91 0.28 8.62
C PRO A 20 5.78 -0.60 9.86
N ALA A 21 6.18 -0.09 11.02
CA ALA A 21 6.08 -0.80 12.30
C ALA A 21 4.63 -0.98 12.76
N GLU A 22 3.79 0.04 12.58
CA GLU A 22 2.36 -0.01 12.92
C GLU A 22 1.64 -1.04 12.06
N LEU A 23 1.88 -1.02 10.74
CA LEU A 23 1.30 -2.00 9.83
C LEU A 23 1.73 -3.43 10.18
N ALA A 24 3.02 -3.64 10.46
CA ALA A 24 3.53 -4.96 10.85
C ALA A 24 2.89 -5.46 12.15
N ALA A 25 2.78 -4.61 13.17
CA ALA A 25 2.15 -4.96 14.44
C ALA A 25 0.67 -5.34 14.27
N ARG A 26 -0.10 -4.52 13.53
CA ARG A 26 -1.52 -4.80 13.26
C ARG A 26 -1.71 -6.07 12.46
N LEU A 27 -0.93 -6.27 11.39
CA LEU A 27 -1.02 -7.48 10.57
C LEU A 27 -0.69 -8.75 11.37
N ASN A 28 0.35 -8.71 12.21
CA ASN A 28 0.70 -9.83 13.08
C ASN A 28 -0.42 -10.15 14.09
N ALA A 29 -1.06 -9.12 14.66
CA ALA A 29 -2.16 -9.29 15.61
C ALA A 29 -3.41 -9.92 14.99
N LEU A 30 -3.66 -9.68 13.68
CA LEU A 30 -4.77 -10.29 12.95
C LEU A 30 -4.55 -11.78 12.66
N ASN A 31 -3.32 -12.28 12.81
CA ASN A 31 -2.95 -13.68 12.61
C ASN A 31 -3.51 -14.28 11.30
N ILE A 32 -3.46 -13.50 10.22
CA ILE A 32 -3.95 -13.95 8.92
C ILE A 32 -2.97 -14.97 8.36
N THR A 33 -3.44 -16.19 8.20
CA THR A 33 -2.74 -17.25 7.49
C THR A 33 -3.15 -17.23 6.03
N ALA A 34 -2.23 -16.85 5.16
CA ALA A 34 -2.43 -16.91 3.72
C ALA A 34 -1.12 -17.32 3.06
N ASP A 35 -1.17 -18.40 2.28
CA ASP A 35 -0.06 -18.78 1.43
C ASP A 35 -0.02 -17.85 0.22
N TYR A 36 1.18 -17.37 -0.10
CA TYR A 36 1.42 -16.52 -1.26
C TYR A 36 2.83 -16.74 -1.80
N GLU A 37 3.00 -16.43 -3.08
CA GLU A 37 4.27 -16.43 -3.77
C GLU A 37 4.67 -15.00 -4.10
N VAL A 38 5.94 -14.67 -3.88
CA VAL A 38 6.51 -13.39 -4.30
C VAL A 38 6.87 -13.47 -5.78
N ILE A 39 6.01 -12.95 -6.65
CA ILE A 39 6.24 -12.92 -8.11
C ILE A 39 7.14 -11.76 -8.55
N ARG A 40 7.30 -10.74 -7.69
CA ARG A 40 8.33 -9.70 -7.82
C ARG A 40 8.86 -9.37 -6.43
N THR A 41 10.10 -9.78 -6.18
CA THR A 41 10.83 -9.40 -4.97
C THR A 41 10.90 -7.88 -4.85
N ALA A 42 10.79 -7.38 -3.62
CA ALA A 42 10.80 -5.96 -3.35
C ALA A 42 12.07 -5.27 -3.89
N GLU A 43 11.86 -4.35 -4.81
CA GLU A 43 12.90 -3.64 -5.56
C GLU A 43 12.79 -2.14 -5.27
N THR A 44 13.90 -1.54 -4.82
CA THR A 44 14.01 -0.11 -4.55
C THR A 44 14.70 0.57 -5.72
N GLY A 45 14.01 1.55 -6.31
CA GLY A 45 14.53 2.43 -7.36
C GLY A 45 14.11 3.87 -7.12
N LEU A 46 13.90 4.60 -8.20
CA LEU A 46 13.51 6.01 -8.17
C LEU A 46 12.17 6.22 -8.88
N VAL A 47 11.41 7.22 -8.42
CA VAL A 47 10.31 7.84 -9.14
C VAL A 47 10.67 9.29 -9.43
N GLN A 48 10.66 9.65 -10.70
CA GLN A 48 10.95 11.01 -11.14
C GLN A 48 9.75 11.91 -10.85
N ILE A 49 10.00 13.02 -10.17
CA ILE A 49 8.96 13.96 -9.78
C ILE A 49 8.74 14.98 -10.89
N GLN A 50 7.50 15.12 -11.35
CA GLN A 50 7.08 16.20 -12.23
C GLN A 50 6.38 17.29 -11.41
N ALA A 51 6.90 18.51 -11.49
CA ALA A 51 6.28 19.72 -10.94
C ALA A 51 5.73 20.59 -12.07
N ARG A 52 5.08 21.70 -11.71
CA ARG A 52 4.52 22.68 -12.66
C ARG A 52 5.03 24.09 -12.34
N MET A 53 5.47 24.83 -13.37
CA MET A 53 5.90 26.23 -13.21
C MET A 53 4.78 27.06 -12.59
N GLY A 54 5.05 27.77 -11.49
CA GLY A 54 4.02 28.54 -10.77
C GLY A 54 2.83 27.71 -10.26
N GLY A 55 2.98 26.40 -10.09
CA GLY A 55 1.95 25.48 -9.60
C GLY A 55 0.96 24.98 -10.65
N THR A 56 0.68 25.76 -11.70
CA THR A 56 -0.33 25.42 -12.72
C THR A 56 0.19 25.44 -14.16
N GLY A 57 1.39 25.96 -14.40
CA GLY A 57 1.99 26.09 -15.73
C GLY A 57 2.58 24.79 -16.27
N GLU A 58 3.55 24.95 -17.16
CA GLU A 58 4.22 23.85 -17.86
C GLU A 58 4.94 22.90 -16.90
N ARG A 59 4.98 21.62 -17.30
CA ARG A 59 5.62 20.57 -16.51
C ARG A 59 7.14 20.66 -16.62
N PHE A 60 7.82 20.40 -15.52
CA PHE A 60 9.28 20.23 -15.48
C PHE A 60 9.66 19.13 -14.48
N PHE A 61 10.85 18.55 -14.64
CA PHE A 61 11.35 17.54 -13.71
C PHE A 61 11.99 18.20 -12.48
N ALA A 62 11.55 17.78 -11.29
CA ALA A 62 11.94 18.34 -9.99
C ALA A 62 12.70 17.29 -9.14
N GLY A 63 13.63 16.59 -9.76
CA GLY A 63 14.40 15.51 -9.14
C GLY A 63 13.62 14.22 -8.97
N ASP A 64 14.07 13.38 -8.05
CA ASP A 64 13.61 12.01 -7.87
C ASP A 64 13.39 11.68 -6.39
N ALA A 65 12.46 10.77 -6.12
CA ALA A 65 12.26 10.18 -4.80
C ALA A 65 12.51 8.66 -4.84
N THR A 66 12.98 8.09 -3.74
CA THR A 66 13.11 6.62 -3.63
C THR A 66 11.72 5.97 -3.63
N LEU A 67 11.56 4.91 -4.40
CA LEU A 67 10.34 4.12 -4.50
C LEU A 67 10.67 2.64 -4.40
N THR A 68 9.91 1.90 -3.59
CA THR A 68 10.02 0.44 -3.52
C THR A 68 8.75 -0.21 -4.04
N ARG A 69 8.90 -1.16 -4.96
CA ARG A 69 7.78 -1.92 -5.55
C ARG A 69 7.88 -3.40 -5.22
N ALA A 70 6.74 -4.05 -4.98
CA ALA A 70 6.65 -5.49 -4.79
C ALA A 70 5.36 -6.03 -5.43
N ALA A 71 5.35 -7.31 -5.77
CA ALA A 71 4.15 -8.00 -6.23
C ALA A 71 4.11 -9.43 -5.73
N VAL A 72 2.92 -9.88 -5.37
CA VAL A 72 2.66 -11.24 -4.85
C VAL A 72 1.47 -11.87 -5.56
N ARG A 73 1.38 -13.20 -5.47
CA ARG A 73 0.27 -14.00 -5.98
C ARG A 73 -0.23 -14.94 -4.88
N LEU A 74 -1.53 -14.90 -4.59
CA LEU A 74 -2.18 -15.86 -3.70
C LEU A 74 -2.43 -17.20 -4.41
N THR A 75 -2.73 -18.25 -3.66
CA THR A 75 -2.98 -19.61 -4.18
C THR A 75 -4.12 -19.67 -5.21
N ASP A 76 -5.11 -18.79 -5.12
CA ASP A 76 -6.23 -18.72 -6.09
C ASP A 76 -5.90 -17.90 -7.35
N GLY A 77 -4.65 -17.43 -7.48
CA GLY A 77 -4.17 -16.62 -8.60
C GLY A 77 -4.37 -15.12 -8.42
N THR A 78 -4.97 -14.66 -7.31
CA THR A 78 -5.15 -13.23 -7.03
C THR A 78 -3.80 -12.52 -6.93
N LEU A 79 -3.64 -11.42 -7.67
CA LEU A 79 -2.40 -10.63 -7.71
C LEU A 79 -2.52 -9.38 -6.83
N GLY A 80 -1.51 -9.17 -5.99
CA GLY A 80 -1.38 -7.97 -5.16
C GLY A 80 -0.12 -7.18 -5.51
N TYR A 81 -0.22 -5.86 -5.39
CA TYR A 81 0.83 -4.94 -5.80
C TYR A 81 1.07 -3.83 -4.78
N SER A 82 2.29 -3.31 -4.77
CA SER A 82 2.61 -2.09 -4.05
C SER A 82 3.65 -1.27 -4.79
N TRP A 83 3.51 0.06 -4.65
CA TRP A 83 4.52 1.06 -4.95
C TRP A 83 4.50 2.06 -3.80
N VAL A 84 5.54 2.02 -2.96
CA VAL A 84 5.58 2.79 -1.72
C VAL A 84 6.84 3.66 -1.71
N LEU A 85 6.71 4.92 -1.29
CA LEU A 85 7.86 5.80 -1.13
C LEU A 85 8.82 5.25 -0.07
N GLY A 86 10.12 5.42 -0.32
CA GLY A 86 11.17 4.94 0.56
C GLY A 86 11.78 3.62 0.09
N ARG A 87 12.41 2.93 1.05
CA ARG A 87 13.35 1.81 0.79
C ARG A 87 13.04 0.56 1.61
N ASP A 88 11.91 0.54 2.33
CA ASP A 88 11.52 -0.59 3.18
C ASP A 88 10.89 -1.69 2.32
N LYS A 89 11.71 -2.70 2.03
CA LYS A 89 11.35 -3.85 1.21
C LYS A 89 10.27 -4.72 1.84
N GLN A 90 10.38 -4.97 3.15
CA GLN A 90 9.42 -5.81 3.84
C GLN A 90 8.06 -5.12 3.95
N HIS A 91 8.06 -3.80 4.13
CA HIS A 91 6.83 -3.02 4.13
C HIS A 91 6.15 -3.05 2.76
N ALA A 92 6.89 -2.85 1.67
CA ALA A 92 6.33 -2.96 0.32
C ALA A 92 5.71 -4.35 0.07
N GLU A 93 6.37 -5.42 0.49
CA GLU A 93 5.83 -6.79 0.36
C GLU A 93 4.55 -6.98 1.18
N ARG A 94 4.51 -6.53 2.45
CA ARG A 94 3.28 -6.55 3.27
C ARG A 94 2.13 -5.79 2.62
N CYS A 95 2.40 -4.62 2.04
CA CYS A 95 1.39 -3.84 1.32
C CYS A 95 0.84 -4.58 0.10
N ALA A 96 1.72 -5.26 -0.66
CA ALA A 96 1.30 -6.06 -1.81
C ALA A 96 0.45 -7.27 -1.38
N LEU A 97 0.83 -7.94 -0.29
CA LEU A 97 0.04 -9.03 0.29
C LEU A 97 -1.36 -8.57 0.69
N ILE A 98 -1.46 -7.45 1.41
CA ILE A 98 -2.76 -6.93 1.84
C ILE A 98 -3.61 -6.51 0.65
N ASP A 99 -3.04 -5.89 -0.39
CA ASP A 99 -3.76 -5.60 -1.64
C ASP A 99 -4.34 -6.87 -2.28
N ALA A 100 -3.60 -7.99 -2.28
CA ALA A 100 -4.14 -9.27 -2.76
C ALA A 100 -5.29 -9.78 -1.88
N LEU A 101 -5.11 -9.76 -0.55
CA LEU A 101 -6.13 -10.24 0.40
C LEU A 101 -7.42 -9.42 0.32
N MET A 102 -7.32 -8.10 0.17
CA MET A 102 -8.47 -7.20 0.04
C MET A 102 -9.36 -7.49 -1.18
N GLN A 103 -8.83 -8.15 -2.21
CA GLN A 103 -9.63 -8.54 -3.39
C GLN A 103 -10.46 -9.84 -3.15
N GLN A 104 -10.13 -10.62 -2.11
CA GLN A 104 -10.85 -11.83 -1.76
C GLN A 104 -12.07 -11.50 -0.88
N SER A 105 -13.25 -12.01 -1.25
CA SER A 105 -14.49 -11.76 -0.50
C SER A 105 -14.40 -12.16 0.97
N ARG A 106 -13.62 -13.21 1.28
CA ARG A 106 -13.42 -13.73 2.65
C ARG A 106 -12.69 -12.77 3.59
N HIS A 107 -11.85 -11.89 3.04
CA HIS A 107 -10.97 -11.00 3.81
C HIS A 107 -11.37 -9.54 3.71
N PHE A 108 -11.99 -9.13 2.59
CA PHE A 108 -12.29 -7.73 2.29
C PHE A 108 -12.95 -6.99 3.46
N GLN A 109 -14.08 -7.49 3.98
CA GLN A 109 -14.82 -6.77 5.01
C GLN A 109 -14.04 -6.71 6.33
N ASN A 110 -13.49 -7.85 6.77
CA ASN A 110 -12.71 -7.94 8.00
C ASN A 110 -11.49 -7.00 7.97
N LEU A 111 -10.71 -7.02 6.88
CA LEU A 111 -9.55 -6.16 6.72
C LEU A 111 -9.92 -4.67 6.57
N SER A 112 -11.04 -4.37 5.93
CA SER A 112 -11.53 -2.99 5.83
C SER A 112 -11.80 -2.41 7.22
N GLU A 113 -12.47 -3.16 8.08
CA GLU A 113 -12.87 -2.72 9.42
C GLU A 113 -11.73 -2.76 10.43
N THR A 114 -10.87 -3.78 10.39
CA THR A 114 -9.87 -4.03 11.44
C THR A 114 -8.46 -3.56 11.10
N LEU A 115 -8.18 -3.26 9.82
CA LEU A 115 -6.87 -2.82 9.36
C LEU A 115 -6.91 -1.47 8.65
N ILE A 116 -7.69 -1.35 7.57
CA ILE A 116 -7.66 -0.15 6.71
C ILE A 116 -8.29 1.06 7.43
N ALA A 117 -9.50 0.93 7.96
CA ALA A 117 -10.17 2.03 8.65
C ALA A 117 -9.38 2.55 9.87
N PRO A 118 -8.80 1.69 10.74
CA PRO A 118 -7.96 2.16 11.85
C PRO A 118 -6.69 2.88 11.39
N LEU A 119 -5.99 2.38 10.36
CA LEU A 119 -4.79 3.02 9.82
C LEU A 119 -5.07 4.41 9.24
N ASP A 120 -6.20 4.55 8.54
CA ASP A 120 -6.61 5.82 7.98
C ASP A 120 -7.04 6.81 9.07
N ALA A 121 -7.82 6.36 10.06
CA ALA A 121 -8.21 7.17 11.20
C ALA A 121 -6.99 7.70 11.98
N ASP A 122 -6.00 6.84 12.26
CA ASP A 122 -4.76 7.25 12.94
C ASP A 122 -3.97 8.26 12.11
N ARG A 123 -3.95 8.08 10.78
CA ARG A 123 -3.33 9.05 9.88
C ARG A 123 -4.06 10.40 9.91
N MET A 124 -5.39 10.40 9.82
CA MET A 124 -6.19 11.62 9.86
C MET A 124 -6.01 12.36 11.19
N ALA A 125 -5.98 11.65 12.32
CA ALA A 125 -5.71 12.23 13.64
C ALA A 125 -4.31 12.89 13.69
N ARG A 126 -3.28 12.23 13.14
CA ARG A 126 -1.93 12.79 13.04
C ARG A 126 -1.85 14.02 12.13
N ILE A 127 -2.68 14.10 11.07
CA ILE A 127 -2.76 15.27 10.20
C ILE A 127 -3.47 16.42 10.92
N ALA A 128 -4.58 16.15 11.60
CA ALA A 128 -5.35 17.16 12.33
C ALA A 128 -4.59 17.75 13.53
N ALA A 129 -3.61 17.01 14.06
CA ALA A 129 -2.73 17.48 15.14
C ALA A 129 -1.54 18.34 14.67
N ARG A 130 -1.37 18.54 13.35
CA ARG A 130 -0.34 19.42 12.77
C ARG A 130 -0.86 20.82 12.56
#